data_AF-A0AAD8FJ68-F1
#
_entry.id   AF-A0AAD8FJ68-F1
#
_cell.length_a   1.000
_cell.length_b   1.000
_cell.length_c   1.000
_cell.angle_alpha   90.00
_cell.angle_beta   90.00
_cell.angle_gamma   90.00
#
_symmetry.space_group_name_H-M   'P 1'
#
loop_
_entity.id
_entity.type
_entity.pdbx_description
1 polymer ?
#
loop_
_entity_poly.entity_id
_entity_poly.type
_entity_poly.pdbx_seq_one_letter_code
_entity_poly.pdbx_strand_id
1 'polypeptide(L)'
;VEEYVTYVKDVYAETKQMSTYLLAFVISDFSFTQDKTKNGITYRAWSRPELVRSTEYALEVGVHILNYYEEFFNLKFPLPKQDMIAIPDLSFGAMENWGLIFY
;
A
#
# COMPACT_ATOMS: atom_id res chain seq x y z
N VAL A 1 6.03 -34.68 -18.89
CA VAL A 1 6.50 -33.33 -19.24
C VAL A 1 6.80 -32.67 -17.92
N GLU A 2 8.07 -32.51 -17.55
CA GLU A 2 8.46 -31.87 -16.29
C GLU A 2 8.22 -30.36 -16.44
N GLU A 3 7.33 -29.80 -15.64
CA GLU A 3 7.17 -28.35 -15.52
C GLU A 3 8.40 -27.79 -14.81
N TYR A 4 9.23 -27.06 -15.57
CA TYR A 4 10.31 -26.28 -14.98
C TYR A 4 9.71 -25.12 -14.20
N VAL A 5 9.85 -25.14 -12.87
CA VAL A 5 9.47 -24.01 -12.02
C VAL A 5 10.42 -22.84 -12.30
N THR A 6 9.91 -21.78 -12.92
CA THR A 6 10.64 -20.52 -13.10
C THR A 6 10.37 -19.59 -11.92
N TYR A 7 11.43 -19.12 -11.27
CA TYR A 7 11.33 -18.15 -10.17
C TYR A 7 11.50 -16.72 -10.67
N VAL A 8 10.83 -15.78 -10.00
CA VAL A 8 11.01 -14.34 -10.19
C VAL A 8 11.56 -13.74 -8.90
N LYS A 9 12.46 -12.75 -9.02
CA LYS A 9 13.03 -12.01 -7.90
C LYS A 9 12.59 -10.55 -7.99
N ASP A 10 11.77 -10.11 -7.03
CA ASP A 10 11.46 -8.70 -6.85
C ASP A 10 12.52 -8.03 -5.97
N VAL A 11 12.95 -6.84 -6.39
CA VAL A 11 13.90 -6.00 -5.65
C VAL A 11 13.23 -4.66 -5.39
N TYR A 12 13.04 -4.33 -4.11
CA TYR A 12 12.48 -3.07 -3.66
C TYR A 12 13.58 -2.05 -3.36
N ALA A 13 13.23 -0.76 -3.42
CA ALA A 13 14.12 0.31 -3.00
C ALA A 13 14.43 0.22 -1.50
N GLU A 14 15.60 0.70 -1.10
CA GLU A 14 15.98 0.82 0.31
C GLU A 14 15.01 1.73 1.06
N THR A 15 14.56 1.30 2.25
CA THR A 15 13.65 2.09 3.07
C THR A 15 14.36 3.29 3.67
N LYS A 16 13.59 4.30 4.08
CA LYS A 16 14.10 5.27 5.06
C LYS A 16 14.41 4.56 6.38
N GLN A 17 15.17 5.22 7.25
CA GLN A 17 15.39 4.72 8.61
C GLN A 17 14.04 4.57 9.31
N MET A 18 13.71 3.35 9.73
CA MET A 18 12.46 3.02 10.40
C MET A 18 12.68 1.91 11.41
N SER A 19 11.77 1.79 12.38
CA SER A 19 11.78 0.70 13.36
C SER A 19 11.48 -0.64 12.68
N THR A 20 12.05 -1.72 13.20
CA THR A 20 11.91 -3.07 12.61
C THR A 20 10.47 -3.56 12.53
N TYR A 21 9.59 -3.13 13.44
CA TYR A 21 8.17 -3.53 13.46
C TYR A 21 7.35 -3.03 12.26
N LEU A 22 7.87 -2.06 11.50
CA LEU A 22 7.21 -1.50 10.32
C LEU A 22 7.53 -2.29 9.04
N LEU A 23 8.48 -3.24 9.07
CA LEU A 23 8.81 -4.06 7.90
C LEU A 23 7.58 -4.85 7.45
N ALA A 24 7.25 -4.76 6.16
CA ALA A 24 6.13 -5.47 5.55
C ALA A 24 6.40 -5.83 4.09
N PHE A 25 5.88 -6.99 3.68
CA PHE A 25 5.78 -7.43 2.29
C PHE A 25 4.60 -8.41 2.18
N VAL A 26 3.98 -8.46 1.00
CA VAL A 26 2.84 -9.34 0.72
C VAL A 26 3.06 -10.01 -0.62
N ILE A 27 2.76 -11.32 -0.68
CA ILE A 27 2.75 -12.11 -1.91
C ILE A 27 1.31 -12.58 -2.10
N SER A 28 0.64 -12.07 -3.12
CA SER A 28 -0.74 -12.41 -3.43
C SER A 28 -1.04 -12.19 -4.92
N ASP A 29 -2.22 -12.64 -5.34
CA ASP A 29 -2.84 -12.41 -6.64
C ASP A 29 -3.81 -11.20 -6.61
N PHE A 30 -3.62 -10.29 -5.65
CA PHE A 30 -4.52 -9.15 -5.46
C PHE A 30 -4.47 -8.17 -6.63
N SER A 31 -5.58 -7.47 -6.81
CA SER A 31 -5.70 -6.34 -7.74
C SER A 31 -5.81 -5.03 -6.97
N PHE A 32 -5.61 -3.91 -7.65
CA PHE A 32 -5.64 -2.60 -7.01
C PHE A 32 -6.37 -1.54 -7.83
N THR A 33 -6.92 -0.56 -7.13
CA THR A 33 -7.22 0.77 -7.67
C THR A 33 -6.08 1.73 -7.32
N GLN A 34 -5.90 2.79 -8.12
CA GLN A 34 -4.80 3.74 -7.96
C GLN A 34 -5.23 5.17 -8.25
N ASP A 35 -4.69 6.10 -7.48
CA ASP A 35 -4.74 7.54 -7.76
C ASP A 35 -3.44 8.23 -7.29
N LYS A 36 -3.36 9.56 -7.41
CA LYS A 36 -2.21 10.36 -6.99
C LYS A 36 -2.62 11.51 -6.08
N THR A 37 -1.77 11.80 -5.10
CA THR A 37 -1.90 13.01 -4.29
C THR A 37 -1.58 14.27 -5.11
N LYS A 38 -1.89 15.46 -4.58
CA LYS A 38 -1.56 16.76 -5.20
C LYS A 38 -0.05 16.89 -5.45
N ASN A 39 0.77 16.28 -4.59
CA ASN A 39 2.23 16.27 -4.68
C ASN A 39 2.78 15.10 -5.51
N GLY A 40 1.92 14.32 -6.18
CA GLY A 40 2.31 13.26 -7.11
C GLY A 40 2.68 11.92 -6.47
N ILE A 41 2.41 11.73 -5.18
CA ILE A 41 2.61 10.45 -4.49
C ILE A 41 1.59 9.45 -5.02
N THR A 42 2.05 8.25 -5.40
CA THR A 42 1.16 7.19 -5.88
C THR A 42 0.43 6.55 -4.70
N TYR A 43 -0.89 6.54 -4.71
CA TYR A 43 -1.70 5.87 -3.69
C TYR A 43 -2.43 4.68 -4.32
N ARG A 44 -2.35 3.50 -3.69
CA ARG A 44 -3.07 2.31 -4.16
C ARG A 44 -3.86 1.64 -3.04
N ALA A 45 -5.02 1.11 -3.40
CA ALA A 45 -5.84 0.29 -2.52
C ALA A 45 -5.96 -1.12 -3.12
N TRP A 46 -5.47 -2.11 -2.39
CA TRP A 46 -5.34 -3.51 -2.81
C TRP A 46 -6.39 -4.38 -2.14
N SER A 47 -6.98 -5.30 -2.89
CA SER A 47 -7.86 -6.34 -2.36
C SER A 47 -7.91 -7.56 -3.29
N ARG A 48 -8.64 -8.59 -2.88
CA ARG A 48 -8.93 -9.73 -3.76
C ARG A 48 -9.61 -9.25 -5.05
N PRO A 49 -9.27 -9.81 -6.23
CA PRO A 49 -9.74 -9.29 -7.52
C PRO A 49 -11.24 -9.06 -7.62
N GLU A 50 -12.06 -9.95 -7.04
CA GLU A 50 -13.53 -9.86 -7.06
C GLU A 50 -14.10 -8.71 -6.22
N LEU A 51 -13.29 -8.10 -5.34
CA LEU A 51 -13.64 -6.97 -4.47
C LEU A 51 -12.86 -5.68 -4.80
N VAL A 52 -12.07 -5.65 -5.88
CA VAL A 52 -11.20 -4.50 -6.19
C VAL A 52 -11.98 -3.19 -6.35
N ARG A 53 -13.20 -3.23 -6.90
CA ARG A 53 -14.06 -2.03 -7.04
C ARG A 53 -14.53 -1.48 -5.70
N SER A 54 -14.64 -2.32 -4.66
CA SER A 54 -15.01 -1.87 -3.32
C SER A 54 -13.94 -1.01 -2.65
N THR A 55 -12.74 -0.92 -3.24
CA THR A 55 -11.62 -0.12 -2.72
C THR A 55 -11.67 1.37 -3.11
N GLU A 56 -12.57 1.76 -4.03
CA GLU A 56 -12.63 3.14 -4.57
C GLU A 56 -12.84 4.20 -3.49
N TYR A 57 -13.75 3.94 -2.53
CA TYR A 57 -13.98 4.85 -1.41
C TYR A 57 -12.75 5.01 -0.52
N ALA A 58 -12.09 3.88 -0.19
CA ALA A 58 -10.87 3.92 0.62
C ALA A 58 -9.77 4.69 -0.10
N LEU A 59 -9.62 4.50 -1.42
CA LEU A 59 -8.64 5.21 -2.24
C LEU A 59 -8.86 6.72 -2.23
N GLU A 60 -10.09 7.17 -2.50
CA GLU A 60 -10.45 8.60 -2.51
C GLU A 60 -10.15 9.25 -1.15
N VAL A 61 -10.62 8.61 -0.08
CA VAL A 61 -10.42 9.10 1.30
C VAL A 61 -8.94 9.09 1.67
N GLY A 62 -8.20 8.03 1.34
CA GLY A 62 -6.77 7.90 1.63
C GLY A 62 -5.94 8.99 0.97
N VAL A 63 -6.22 9.32 -0.30
CA VAL A 63 -5.58 10.44 -1.01
C VAL A 63 -5.94 11.76 -0.36
N HIS A 64 -7.21 11.98 -0.02
CA HIS A 64 -7.65 13.22 0.64
C HIS A 64 -6.96 13.42 1.99
N ILE A 65 -6.92 12.37 2.83
CA ILE A 65 -6.27 12.39 4.14
C ILE A 65 -4.77 12.66 4.02
N LEU A 66 -4.09 12.02 3.07
CA LEU A 66 -2.65 12.22 2.90
C LEU A 66 -2.33 13.66 2.48
N ASN A 67 -3.10 14.24 1.55
CA ASN A 67 -2.97 15.66 1.18
C ASN A 67 -3.22 16.57 2.39
N TYR A 68 -4.28 16.29 3.16
CA TYR A 68 -4.62 17.06 4.35
C TYR A 68 -3.48 17.04 5.37
N TYR A 69 -2.90 15.88 5.66
CA TYR A 69 -1.82 15.79 6.65
C TYR A 69 -0.51 16.43 6.17
N GLU A 70 -0.21 16.39 4.88
CA GLU A 70 0.94 17.15 4.35
C GLU A 70 0.77 18.66 4.58
N GLU A 71 -0.42 19.20 4.31
CA GLU A 71 -0.76 20.61 4.54
C GLU A 71 -0.79 20.96 6.04
N PHE A 72 -1.45 20.12 6.85
CA PHE A 72 -1.66 20.33 8.28
C PHE A 72 -0.35 20.32 9.07
N PHE A 73 0.53 19.34 8.80
CA PHE A 73 1.83 19.27 9.48
C PHE A 73 2.90 20.13 8.81
N ASN A 74 2.61 20.73 7.65
CA ASN A 74 3.57 21.43 6.80
C ASN A 74 4.82 20.57 6.53
N LEU A 75 4.61 19.26 6.31
CA LEU A 75 5.65 18.25 6.12
C LEU A 75 5.24 17.32 4.98
N LYS A 76 6.10 17.20 3.97
CA LYS A 76 5.84 16.28 2.86
C LYS A 76 5.96 14.83 3.30
N PHE A 77 5.08 13.98 2.79
CA PHE A 77 5.18 12.54 2.96
C PHE A 77 6.45 12.04 2.23
N PRO A 78 7.34 11.30 2.92
CA PRO A 78 8.71 11.11 2.43
C PRO A 78 8.88 9.94 1.46
N LEU A 79 7.83 9.14 1.21
CA LEU A 79 7.89 7.98 0.32
C LEU A 79 7.21 8.29 -1.03
N PRO A 80 7.66 7.67 -2.14
CA PRO A 80 7.08 7.91 -3.46
C PRO A 80 5.69 7.28 -3.64
N LYS A 81 5.30 6.36 -2.74
CA LYS A 81 4.00 5.68 -2.75
C LYS A 81 3.49 5.38 -1.35
N GLN A 82 2.16 5.24 -1.25
CA GLN A 82 1.47 4.66 -0.11
C GLN A 82 0.48 3.61 -0.62
N ASP A 83 0.58 2.40 -0.10
CA ASP A 83 -0.39 1.34 -0.36
C ASP A 83 -1.24 1.09 0.88
N MET A 84 -2.47 0.66 0.67
CA MET A 84 -3.28 -0.01 1.69
C MET A 84 -3.80 -1.33 1.12
N ILE A 85 -3.85 -2.37 1.93
CA ILE A 85 -4.24 -3.72 1.49
C ILE A 85 -5.24 -4.33 2.46
N ALA A 86 -6.36 -4.83 1.92
CA ALA A 86 -7.40 -5.53 2.67
C ALA A 86 -7.13 -7.04 2.74
N ILE A 87 -6.64 -7.50 3.90
CA ILE A 87 -6.21 -8.87 4.21
C ILE A 87 -7.38 -9.60 4.89
N PRO A 88 -7.92 -10.69 4.31
CA PRO A 88 -9.11 -11.37 4.83
C PRO A 88 -9.04 -11.85 6.29
N ASP A 89 -7.85 -12.26 6.75
CA ASP A 89 -7.64 -12.88 8.06
C ASP A 89 -6.74 -12.04 8.99
N LEU A 90 -6.82 -10.71 8.88
CA LEU A 90 -6.06 -9.83 9.76
C LEU A 90 -6.64 -9.84 11.18
N SER A 91 -5.84 -10.23 12.18
CA SER A 91 -6.29 -10.36 13.58
C SER A 91 -6.46 -9.01 14.31
N PHE A 92 -6.04 -7.91 13.69
CA PHE A 92 -6.11 -6.55 14.22
C PHE A 92 -6.83 -5.66 13.20
N GLY A 93 -7.44 -4.55 13.64
CA GLY A 93 -8.26 -3.72 12.74
C GLY A 93 -7.49 -3.00 11.63
N ALA A 94 -6.21 -2.67 11.87
CA ALA A 94 -5.28 -2.14 10.87
C ALA A 94 -3.84 -2.19 11.41
N MET A 95 -2.83 -2.02 10.54
CA MET A 95 -1.43 -1.83 10.93
C MET A 95 -0.71 -0.84 10.00
N GLU A 96 -0.01 0.15 10.57
CA GLU A 96 0.53 1.32 9.85
C GLU A 96 1.90 1.12 9.18
N ASN A 97 2.20 -0.07 8.65
CA ASN A 97 3.50 -0.35 8.03
C ASN A 97 3.82 0.70 6.93
N TRP A 98 5.02 1.28 7.00
CA TRP A 98 5.32 2.52 6.29
C TRP A 98 5.37 2.32 4.78
N GLY A 99 4.40 2.91 4.07
CA GLY A 99 4.20 2.72 2.65
C GLY A 99 3.35 1.49 2.26
N LEU A 100 2.89 0.66 3.21
CA LEU A 100 2.01 -0.50 2.96
C LEU A 100 1.11 -0.79 4.18
N ILE A 101 0.03 -0.05 4.37
CA ILE A 101 -0.88 -0.21 5.51
C ILE A 101 -1.71 -1.49 5.35
N PHE A 102 -1.81 -2.30 6.40
CA PHE A 102 -2.66 -3.50 6.42
C PHE A 102 -4.02 -3.16 7.02
N TYR A 103 -5.08 -3.73 6.44
CA TYR A 103 -6.46 -3.71 6.89
C TYR A 103 -7.07 -5.12 6.85
#